data_AF-F7RPL7-F1
#
_entry.id   AF-F7RPL7-F1
#
_cell.length_a   1.000
_cell.length_b   1.000
_cell.length_c   1.000
_cell.angle_alpha   90.00
_cell.angle_beta   90.00
_cell.angle_gamma   90.00
#
_symmetry.space_group_name_H-M   'P 1'
#
loop_
_entity.id
_entity.type
_entity.pdbx_description
1 polymer ?
#
loop_
_entity_poly.entity_id
_entity_poly.type
_entity_poly.pdbx_seq_one_letter_code
_entity_poly.pdbx_strand_id
1 'polypeptide(L)'
;MPQLSLNNLLPQSTFLTKLCMIGLDHLLGISQLNRLYERSAMKGLTKEAFAARFVEIFELEINSPLDLSMRIPQHGAAIVVANHPYGGIEGVILASLLSSSRSDVKILANQALKIIPELADFLYLPIP
;
A
#
# COMPACT_ATOMS: atom_id res chain seq x y z
N MET A 1 -7.36 -17.57 -5.57
CA MET A 1 -7.55 -16.19 -5.05
C MET A 1 -6.19 -15.50 -5.12
N PRO A 2 -6.08 -14.19 -5.42
CA PRO A 2 -4.80 -13.64 -5.86
C PRO A 2 -3.84 -13.61 -4.67
N GLN A 3 -2.85 -14.50 -4.73
CA GLN A 3 -1.70 -14.53 -3.84
C GLN A 3 -0.83 -13.32 -4.18
N LEU A 4 -0.34 -12.56 -3.19
CA LEU A 4 0.67 -11.53 -3.45
C LEU A 4 1.90 -12.23 -4.03
N SER A 5 2.12 -12.03 -5.33
CA SER A 5 3.17 -12.66 -6.12
C SER A 5 3.52 -11.77 -7.30
N LEU A 6 4.81 -11.72 -7.64
CA LEU A 6 5.27 -11.00 -8.83
C LEU A 6 4.63 -11.51 -10.12
N ASN A 7 4.16 -12.76 -10.14
CA ASN A 7 3.46 -13.31 -11.30
C ASN A 7 2.16 -12.54 -11.63
N ASN A 8 1.56 -11.83 -10.68
CA ASN A 8 0.39 -10.99 -10.92
C ASN A 8 0.74 -9.61 -11.52
N LEU A 9 2.03 -9.25 -11.57
CA LEU A 9 2.52 -7.99 -12.14
C LEU A 9 2.96 -8.15 -13.60
N LEU A 10 3.16 -9.38 -14.09
CA LEU A 10 3.68 -9.66 -15.43
C LEU A 10 2.58 -10.26 -16.34
N PRO A 11 2.39 -9.73 -17.56
CA PRO A 11 1.28 -10.12 -18.44
C PRO A 11 1.42 -11.49 -19.12
N GLN A 12 2.61 -12.10 -19.18
CA GLN A 12 2.82 -13.41 -19.81
C GLN A 12 3.81 -14.27 -19.02
N SER A 13 3.35 -15.41 -18.48
CA SER A 13 4.23 -16.40 -17.85
C SER A 13 4.09 -17.80 -18.45
N THR A 14 5.12 -18.21 -19.18
CA THR A 14 5.45 -19.60 -19.53
C THR A 14 5.72 -20.44 -18.27
N PHE A 15 5.70 -21.77 -18.39
CA PHE A 15 5.94 -22.66 -17.24
C PHE A 15 7.29 -22.41 -16.54
N LEU A 16 8.35 -22.16 -17.32
CA LEU A 16 9.69 -21.89 -16.80
C LEU A 16 9.75 -20.58 -16.01
N THR A 17 9.07 -19.52 -16.49
CA THR A 17 9.04 -18.24 -15.79
C THR A 17 8.28 -18.35 -14.47
N LYS A 18 7.19 -19.11 -14.40
CA LYS A 18 6.48 -19.37 -13.13
C LYS A 18 7.38 -20.01 -12.07
N LEU A 19 8.22 -20.98 -12.44
CA LEU A 19 9.13 -21.63 -11.50
C LEU A 19 10.20 -20.65 -10.99
N CYS A 20 10.77 -19.83 -11.88
CA CYS A 20 11.69 -18.76 -11.49
C CYS A 20 11.01 -17.72 -10.58
N MET A 21 9.75 -17.37 -10.85
CA MET A 21 9.00 -16.41 -10.03
C MET A 21 8.79 -16.88 -8.59
N ILE A 22 8.57 -18.18 -8.36
CA ILE A 22 8.47 -18.72 -7.00
C ILE A 22 9.78 -18.51 -6.25
N GLY A 23 10.92 -18.79 -6.89
CA GLY A 23 12.24 -18.54 -6.31
C GLY A 23 12.47 -17.06 -6.00
N LEU A 24 12.10 -16.17 -6.93
CA LEU A 24 12.18 -14.72 -6.76
C LEU A 24 11.26 -14.19 -5.66
N ASP A 25 10.03 -14.66 -5.56
CA ASP A 25 9.08 -14.28 -4.51
C ASP A 25 9.64 -14.63 -3.11
N HIS A 26 10.35 -15.76 -2.99
CA HIS A 26 11.02 -16.14 -1.76
C HIS A 26 12.25 -15.27 -1.47
N LEU A 27 13.06 -14.98 -2.49
CA LEU A 27 14.29 -14.18 -2.38
C LEU A 27 13.99 -12.71 -2.02
N LEU A 28 12.98 -12.11 -2.67
CA LEU A 28 12.58 -10.72 -2.43
C LEU A 28 11.63 -10.57 -1.22
N GLY A 29 11.31 -11.66 -0.53
CA GLY A 29 10.45 -11.63 0.66
C GLY A 29 8.96 -11.46 0.38
N ILE A 30 8.52 -11.49 -0.88
CA ILE A 30 7.10 -11.37 -1.27
C ILE A 30 6.29 -12.55 -0.72
N SER A 31 6.85 -13.75 -0.68
CA SER A 31 6.19 -14.88 -0.03
C SER A 31 6.01 -14.68 1.49
N GLN A 32 6.91 -13.93 2.14
CA GLN A 32 6.82 -13.63 3.56
C GLN A 32 5.76 -12.54 3.79
N LEU A 33 5.75 -11.50 2.97
CA LEU A 33 4.71 -10.49 2.93
C LEU A 33 3.32 -11.10 2.70
N ASN A 34 3.20 -12.03 1.75
CA ASN A 34 1.96 -12.74 1.50
C ASN A 34 1.49 -13.51 2.75
N ARG A 35 2.39 -14.22 3.44
CA ARG A 35 2.02 -14.92 4.68
C ARG A 35 1.55 -13.96 5.77
N LEU A 36 2.18 -12.80 5.91
CA LEU A 36 1.77 -11.78 6.87
C LEU A 36 0.39 -11.22 6.50
N TYR A 37 0.18 -10.93 5.23
CA TYR A 37 -1.11 -10.48 4.69
C TYR A 37 -2.25 -11.47 4.96
N GLU A 38 -2.02 -12.77 4.75
CA GLU A 38 -2.99 -13.83 5.05
C GLU A 38 -3.30 -13.97 6.55
N ARG A 39 -2.27 -13.92 7.40
CA ARG A 39 -2.40 -14.23 8.83
C ARG A 39 -2.94 -13.07 9.66
N SER A 40 -2.83 -11.84 9.16
CA SER A 40 -3.06 -10.64 9.97
C SER A 40 -4.45 -10.02 9.78
N ALA A 41 -5.38 -10.76 9.18
CA ALA A 41 -6.76 -10.35 8.93
C ALA A 41 -6.87 -9.02 8.16
N MET A 42 -5.91 -8.73 7.26
CA MET A 42 -5.89 -7.50 6.47
C MET A 42 -6.86 -7.53 5.27
N LYS A 43 -7.31 -8.73 4.90
CA LYS A 43 -8.15 -8.97 3.71
C LYS A 43 -9.56 -8.45 3.89
N GLY A 44 -10.07 -7.78 2.85
CA GLY A 44 -11.45 -7.29 2.81
C GLY A 44 -11.72 -6.13 3.74
N LEU A 45 -10.68 -5.55 4.35
CA LEU A 45 -10.78 -4.32 5.11
C LEU A 45 -11.06 -3.14 4.17
N THR A 46 -11.68 -2.09 4.70
CA THR A 46 -11.70 -0.80 4.00
C THR A 46 -10.27 -0.27 3.86
N LYS A 47 -10.05 0.66 2.93
CA LYS A 47 -8.72 1.24 2.72
C LYS A 47 -8.12 1.84 4.01
N GLU A 48 -8.93 2.52 4.82
CA GLU A 48 -8.49 3.14 6.08
C GLU A 48 -8.15 2.08 7.13
N ALA A 49 -9.03 1.08 7.28
CA ALA A 49 -8.82 -0.02 8.22
C ALA A 49 -7.59 -0.85 7.82
N PHE A 50 -7.38 -1.07 6.53
CA PHE A 50 -6.17 -1.70 6.01
C PHE A 50 -4.93 -0.89 6.35
N ALA A 51 -4.93 0.43 6.09
CA ALA A 51 -3.78 1.27 6.36
C ALA A 51 -3.44 1.37 7.85
N ALA A 52 -4.46 1.50 8.72
CA ALA A 52 -4.28 1.46 10.18
C ALA A 52 -3.71 0.10 10.63
N ARG A 53 -4.30 -1.00 10.16
CA ARG A 53 -3.87 -2.35 10.50
C ARG A 53 -2.45 -2.65 10.00
N PHE A 54 -2.08 -2.11 8.84
CA PHE A 54 -0.73 -2.19 8.30
C PHE A 54 0.28 -1.53 9.24
N VAL A 55 0.01 -0.30 9.71
CA VAL A 55 0.88 0.40 10.68
C VAL A 55 1.08 -0.42 11.95
N GLU A 56 0.01 -1.04 12.46
CA GLU A 56 0.08 -1.90 13.65
C GLU A 56 0.93 -3.16 13.43
N ILE A 57 0.69 -3.91 12.35
CA ILE A 57 1.35 -5.21 12.10
C ILE A 57 2.84 -5.03 11.83
N PHE A 58 3.21 -3.95 11.15
CA PHE A 58 4.61 -3.63 10.88
C PHE A 58 5.28 -2.91 12.07
N GLU A 59 4.57 -2.77 13.20
CA GLU A 59 5.07 -2.14 14.43
C GLU A 59 5.70 -0.77 14.17
N LEU A 60 5.05 0.02 13.31
CA LEU A 60 5.59 1.29 12.83
C LEU A 60 5.32 2.39 13.86
N GLU A 61 6.39 2.96 14.41
CA GLU A 61 6.29 4.13 15.28
C GLU A 61 6.32 5.41 14.43
N ILE A 62 5.18 6.10 14.38
CA ILE A 62 5.06 7.34 13.61
C ILE A 62 5.25 8.53 14.52
N ASN A 63 6.45 9.11 14.47
CA ASN A 63 6.78 10.33 15.20
C ASN A 63 6.63 11.54 14.28
N SER A 64 5.53 12.28 14.43
CA SER A 64 5.37 13.58 13.78
C SER A 64 5.67 14.71 14.77
N PRO A 65 6.67 15.56 14.51
CA PRO A 65 6.93 16.73 15.35
C PRO A 65 5.85 17.82 15.24
N LEU A 66 4.89 17.67 14.31
CA LEU A 66 3.78 18.61 14.11
C LEU A 66 2.43 17.91 14.11
N ASP A 67 1.42 18.58 14.66
CA ASP A 67 0.03 18.20 14.52
C ASP A 67 -0.44 18.45 13.07
N LEU A 68 -0.52 17.37 12.29
CA LEU A 68 -0.92 17.42 10.88
C LEU A 68 -2.33 17.99 10.71
N SER A 69 -3.22 17.77 11.69
CA SER A 69 -4.61 18.22 11.64
C SER A 69 -4.73 19.75 11.59
N MET A 70 -3.77 20.47 12.19
CA MET A 70 -3.70 21.93 12.20
C MET A 70 -3.23 22.55 10.88
N ARG A 71 -2.62 21.75 9.98
CA ARG A 71 -2.03 22.25 8.72
C ARG A 71 -2.77 21.76 7.48
N ILE A 72 -3.48 20.64 7.56
CA ILE A 72 -4.27 20.12 6.45
C ILE A 72 -5.56 20.96 6.34
N PRO A 73 -5.83 21.59 5.18
CA PRO A 73 -7.09 22.27 4.95
C PRO A 73 -8.26 21.31 5.16
N GLN A 74 -9.22 21.69 6.00
CA GLN A 74 -10.42 20.87 6.27
C GLN A 74 -11.43 20.91 5.12
N HIS A 75 -11.38 21.97 4.31
CA HIS A 75 -12.30 22.19 3.19
C HIS A 75 -11.52 22.69 1.96
N GLY A 76 -12.12 22.51 0.78
CA GLY A 76 -11.48 22.84 -0.50
C GLY A 76 -10.50 21.77 -0.97
N ALA A 77 -9.95 21.97 -2.16
CA ALA A 77 -8.96 21.08 -2.75
C ALA A 77 -7.56 21.35 -2.18
N ALA A 78 -6.80 20.29 -1.92
CA ALA A 78 -5.42 20.36 -1.46
C ALA A 78 -4.57 19.31 -2.17
N ILE A 79 -3.30 19.64 -2.43
CA ILE A 79 -2.30 18.69 -2.91
C ILE A 79 -1.20 18.61 -1.85
N VAL A 80 -0.94 17.40 -1.36
CA VAL A 80 0.17 17.11 -0.45
C VAL A 80 1.32 16.54 -1.28
N VAL A 81 2.49 17.14 -1.15
CA VAL A 81 3.72 16.67 -1.78
C VAL A 81 4.66 16.20 -0.69
N ALA A 82 5.05 14.94 -0.75
CA ALA A 82 5.99 14.33 0.18
C ALA A 82 7.06 13.56 -0.60
N ASN A 83 8.28 13.54 -0.06
CA ASN A 83 9.27 12.56 -0.50
C ASN A 83 8.92 11.20 0.12
N HIS A 84 9.15 10.12 -0.61
CA HIS A 84 8.95 8.74 -0.15
C HIS A 84 10.17 7.85 -0.53
N PRO A 85 11.34 8.04 0.08
CA PRO A 85 12.55 7.30 -0.28
C PRO A 85 12.43 5.77 -0.12
N TYR A 86 11.53 5.29 0.74
CA TYR A 86 11.24 3.87 0.99
C TYR A 86 10.00 3.35 0.21
N GLY A 87 9.32 4.22 -0.53
CA GLY A 87 8.29 3.84 -1.49
C GLY A 87 6.97 3.41 -0.84
N GLY A 88 6.51 2.19 -1.16
CA GLY A 88 5.13 1.75 -0.88
C GLY A 88 4.72 1.77 0.59
N ILE A 89 5.65 1.46 1.51
CA ILE A 89 5.41 1.47 2.96
C ILE A 89 5.06 2.88 3.44
N GLU A 90 5.85 3.88 3.03
CA GLU A 90 5.60 5.29 3.35
C GLU A 90 4.31 5.79 2.70
N GLY A 91 3.99 5.30 1.51
CA GLY A 91 2.70 5.57 0.86
C GLY A 91 1.52 5.15 1.75
N VAL A 92 1.57 3.94 2.34
CA VAL A 92 0.51 3.45 3.24
C VAL A 92 0.50 4.20 4.57
N ILE A 93 1.67 4.53 5.14
CA ILE A 93 1.78 5.36 6.35
C ILE A 93 1.13 6.73 6.12
N LEU A 94 1.50 7.41 5.03
CA LEU A 94 0.94 8.71 4.67
C LEU A 94 -0.58 8.61 4.42
N ALA A 95 -1.04 7.54 3.77
CA ALA A 95 -2.47 7.28 3.60
C ALA A 95 -3.18 7.23 4.96
N SER A 96 -2.65 6.44 5.91
CA SER A 96 -3.20 6.29 7.26
C SER A 96 -3.26 7.63 8.00
N LEU A 97 -2.15 8.38 7.99
CA LEU A 97 -2.06 9.68 8.66
C LEU A 97 -3.02 10.71 8.07
N LEU A 98 -3.04 10.87 6.75
CA LEU A 98 -3.92 11.82 6.09
C LEU A 98 -5.39 11.41 6.25
N SER A 99 -5.68 10.11 6.24
CA SER A 99 -7.04 9.58 6.45
C SER A 99 -7.61 9.87 7.83
N SER A 100 -6.75 10.09 8.85
CA SER A 100 -7.21 10.54 10.17
C SER A 100 -7.78 11.96 10.16
N SER A 101 -7.34 12.80 9.21
CA SER A 101 -7.77 14.19 9.07
C SER A 101 -8.82 14.38 7.97
N ARG A 102 -8.80 13.56 6.91
CA ARG A 102 -9.72 13.64 5.77
C ARG A 102 -10.05 12.27 5.20
N SER A 103 -11.33 11.99 4.94
CA SER A 103 -11.76 10.70 4.35
C SER A 103 -11.59 10.60 2.83
N ASP A 104 -11.40 11.73 2.14
CA ASP A 104 -11.34 11.82 0.68
C ASP A 104 -9.93 11.69 0.09
N VAL A 105 -8.96 11.20 0.87
CA VAL A 105 -7.56 11.03 0.45
C VAL A 105 -7.43 10.10 -0.75
N LYS A 106 -6.64 10.56 -1.72
CA LYS A 106 -6.18 9.81 -2.90
C LYS A 106 -4.67 9.98 -3.06
N ILE A 107 -3.99 8.94 -3.51
CA ILE A 107 -2.54 8.85 -3.64
C ILE A 107 -2.20 8.59 -5.10
N LEU A 108 -1.33 9.43 -5.66
CA LEU A 108 -0.76 9.21 -6.98
C LEU A 108 0.17 7.99 -6.91
N ALA A 109 -0.17 6.93 -7.64
CA ALA A 109 0.56 5.66 -7.55
C ALA A 109 0.77 5.03 -8.93
N ASN A 110 1.62 4.00 -8.96
CA ASN A 110 1.79 3.13 -10.11
C ASN A 110 0.86 1.90 -10.03
N GLN A 111 0.76 1.16 -11.14
CA GLN A 111 -0.10 -0.02 -11.23
C GLN A 111 0.34 -1.18 -10.34
N ALA A 112 1.61 -1.23 -9.91
CA ALA A 112 2.11 -2.34 -9.12
C ALA A 112 1.41 -2.44 -7.75
N LEU A 113 0.94 -1.33 -7.19
CA LEU A 113 0.18 -1.31 -5.94
C LEU A 113 -1.24 -1.91 -6.07
N LYS A 114 -1.77 -2.11 -7.28
CA LYS A 114 -3.05 -2.82 -7.49
C LYS A 114 -3.02 -4.27 -7.02
N ILE A 115 -1.84 -4.83 -6.78
CA ILE A 115 -1.70 -6.19 -6.26
C ILE A 115 -2.33 -6.35 -4.86
N ILE A 116 -2.50 -5.24 -4.12
CA ILE A 116 -3.21 -5.18 -2.84
C ILE A 116 -4.57 -4.52 -3.10
N PRO A 117 -5.68 -5.30 -3.18
CA PRO A 117 -7.00 -4.78 -3.53
C PRO A 117 -7.49 -3.66 -2.62
N GLU A 118 -7.21 -3.73 -1.33
CA GLU A 118 -7.65 -2.80 -0.29
C GLU A 118 -7.05 -1.41 -0.47
N LEU A 119 -5.91 -1.29 -1.17
CA LEU A 119 -5.31 -0.01 -1.50
C LEU A 119 -5.99 0.65 -2.72
N ALA A 120 -6.75 -0.08 -3.54
CA ALA A 120 -7.27 0.42 -4.81
C ALA A 120 -8.05 1.73 -4.67
N ASP A 121 -8.81 1.88 -3.58
CA ASP A 121 -9.60 3.09 -3.31
C ASP A 121 -8.76 4.28 -2.85
N PHE A 122 -7.50 4.08 -2.44
CA PHE A 122 -6.53 5.17 -2.31
C PHE A 122 -5.91 5.55 -3.64
N LEU A 123 -5.70 4.60 -4.56
CA LEU A 123 -4.88 4.85 -5.74
C LEU A 123 -5.61 5.74 -6.76
N TYR A 124 -4.99 6.87 -7.08
CA TYR A 124 -5.24 7.61 -8.30
C TYR A 124 -4.15 7.27 -9.31
N LEU A 125 -4.55 6.71 -10.45
CA LEU A 125 -3.65 6.25 -11.50
C LEU A 125 -3.74 7.21 -12.67
N PRO A 126 -2.72 8.05 -12.87
CA PRO A 126 -2.75 9.08 -13.91
C PRO A 126 -2.53 8.50 -15.31
N ILE A 127 -2.09 7.24 -15.42
CA ILE A 127 -1.69 6.59 -16.67
C ILE A 127 -2.27 5.16 -16.72
N PRO A 128 -2.98 4.77 -17.80
CA PRO A 128 -3.58 3.45 -17.99
C PRO A 128 -2.56 2.32 -18.20
#